data_AF-A0A258Y3W6-F1
#
_entry.id   AF-A0A258Y3W6-F1
#
_cell.length_a   1.000
_cell.length_b   1.000
_cell.length_c   1.000
_cell.angle_alpha   90.00
_cell.angle_beta   90.00
_cell.angle_gamma   90.00
#
_symmetry.space_group_name_H-M   'P 1'
#
loop_
_entity.id
_entity.type
_entity.pdbx_description
1 polymer ?
#
loop_
_entity_poly.entity_id
_entity_poly.type
_entity_poly.pdbx_seq_one_letter_code
_entity_poly.pdbx_strand_id
1 'polypeptide(L)'
;MHQNKLLVYSYIGSTLTSIVGAYIKIMRLPGAEFLLAISFLFLVIFIVTGFKEVWYSNRIPESEKTMWLIGFFFLSWITGLIYFWLGRKRVVG
;
A
#
# COMPACT_ATOMS: atom_id res chain seq x y z
N MET A 1 17.13 -6.65 0.70
CA MET A 1 16.44 -7.29 1.85
C MET A 1 15.60 -6.32 2.70
N HIS A 2 15.97 -5.03 2.84
CA HIS A 2 15.17 -4.06 3.61
C HIS A 2 13.91 -3.53 2.91
N GLN A 3 13.94 -3.35 1.58
CA GLN A 3 12.77 -2.84 0.83
C GLN A 3 11.53 -3.73 0.97
N ASN A 4 11.71 -5.06 0.98
CA ASN A 4 10.61 -6.02 1.13
C ASN A 4 9.87 -5.84 2.47
N LYS A 5 10.61 -5.63 3.56
CA LYS A 5 10.02 -5.46 4.90
C LYS A 5 9.29 -4.12 5.01
N LEU A 6 9.85 -3.05 4.43
CA LEU A 6 9.25 -1.73 4.42
C LEU A 6 7.90 -1.71 3.68
N LEU A 7 7.83 -2.36 2.51
CA LEU A 7 6.59 -2.48 1.73
C LEU A 7 5.47 -3.18 2.54
N VAL A 8 5.80 -4.31 3.18
CA VAL A 8 4.83 -5.07 3.98
C VAL A 8 4.38 -4.28 5.21
N TYR A 9 5.33 -3.70 5.96
CA TYR A 9 5.00 -2.96 7.18
C TYR A 9 4.21 -1.69 6.90
N SER A 10 4.51 -0.97 5.83
CA SER A 10 3.74 0.20 5.42
C SER A 10 2.32 -0.17 5.01
N TYR A 11 2.13 -1.26 4.27
CA TYR A 11 0.80 -1.74 3.90
C TYR A 11 -0.04 -2.17 5.12
N ILE A 12 0.53 -3.02 5.98
CA ILE A 12 -0.15 -3.50 7.20
C ILE A 12 -0.43 -2.32 8.14
N GLY A 13 0.56 -1.46 8.34
CA GLY A 13 0.44 -0.26 9.17
C GLY A 13 -0.69 0.65 8.68
N SER A 14 -0.72 0.96 7.39
CA SER A 14 -1.79 1.76 6.77
C SER A 14 -3.16 1.11 6.96
N THR A 15 -3.28 -0.18 6.68
CA THR A 15 -4.55 -0.92 6.76
C THR A 15 -5.08 -0.96 8.20
N LEU A 16 -4.24 -1.34 9.17
CA LEU A 16 -4.68 -1.42 10.58
C LEU A 16 -5.03 -0.05 11.16
N THR A 17 -4.19 0.95 10.93
CA THR A 17 -4.43 2.31 11.46
C THR A 17 -5.62 2.99 10.79
N SER A 18 -5.90 2.71 9.51
CA SER A 18 -7.09 3.23 8.84
C SER A 18 -8.37 2.54 9.32
N ILE A 19 -8.37 1.21 9.55
CA ILE A 19 -9.51 0.50 10.16
C ILE A 19 -9.82 1.08 11.54
N VAL A 20 -8.80 1.17 12.41
CA VAL A 20 -8.97 1.67 13.78
C VAL A 20 -9.35 3.15 13.77
N GLY A 21 -8.71 3.97 12.93
CA GLY A 21 -9.00 5.40 12.80
C GLY A 21 -10.42 5.66 12.30
N ALA A 22 -10.89 4.90 11.31
CA ALA A 22 -12.26 4.98 10.80
C ALA A 22 -13.28 4.56 11.88
N TYR A 23 -13.02 3.47 12.60
CA TYR A 23 -13.87 3.03 13.71
C TYR A 23 -14.00 4.10 14.80
N ILE A 24 -12.88 4.69 15.23
CA ILE A 24 -12.85 5.79 16.22
C ILE A 24 -13.62 7.01 15.69
N LYS A 25 -13.48 7.35 14.39
CA LYS A 25 -14.23 8.46 13.76
C LYS A 25 -15.73 8.24 13.79
N ILE A 26 -16.19 7.01 13.50
CA ILE A 26 -17.62 6.64 13.54
C ILE A 26 -18.16 6.73 14.97
N MET A 27 -17.39 6.25 15.95
CA MET A 27 -17.74 6.31 17.38
C MET A 27 -17.62 7.72 17.98
N ARG A 28 -17.18 8.71 17.19
CA ARG A 28 -16.95 10.11 17.61
C ARG A 28 -15.98 10.24 18.80
N LEU A 29 -15.02 9.33 18.88
CA LEU A 29 -13.98 9.35 19.90
C LEU A 29 -12.85 10.33 19.51
N PRO A 30 -12.16 10.96 20.48
CA PRO A 30 -11.05 11.86 20.20
C PRO A 30 -9.85 11.11 19.58
N GLY A 31 -9.05 11.80 18.76
CA GLY A 31 -7.83 11.26 18.16
C GLY A 31 -8.00 10.53 16.82
N ALA A 32 -9.24 10.42 16.30
CA ALA A 32 -9.52 9.76 15.02
C ALA A 32 -8.72 10.37 13.85
N GLU A 33 -8.68 11.70 13.76
CA GLU A 33 -8.02 12.43 12.68
C GLU A 33 -6.51 12.23 12.69
N PHE A 34 -5.90 12.18 13.87
CA PHE A 34 -4.48 11.90 14.03
C PHE A 34 -4.13 10.49 13.53
N LEU A 35 -4.94 9.49 13.92
CA LEU A 35 -4.69 8.11 13.50
C LEU A 35 -4.94 7.90 12.00
N LEU A 36 -5.94 8.57 11.44
CA LEU A 36 -6.19 8.58 9.99
C LEU A 36 -5.05 9.28 9.23
N ALA A 37 -4.49 10.37 9.75
CA ALA A 37 -3.32 11.02 9.15
C ALA A 37 -2.09 10.10 9.14
N ILE A 38 -1.84 9.37 10.24
CA ILE A 38 -0.78 8.34 10.29
C ILE A 38 -1.05 7.25 9.25
N SER A 39 -2.29 6.79 9.11
CA SER A 39 -2.65 5.77 8.12
C SER A 39 -2.37 6.21 6.69
N PHE A 40 -2.58 7.49 6.41
CA PHE A 40 -2.28 8.11 5.13
C PHE A 40 -0.78 8.20 4.88
N LEU A 41 0.03 8.54 5.88
CA LEU A 41 1.49 8.53 5.75
C LEU A 41 2.02 7.13 5.41
N PHE A 42 1.52 6.11 6.10
CA PHE A 42 1.87 4.72 5.76
C PHE A 42 1.44 4.34 4.34
N LEU A 43 0.26 4.79 3.90
CA LEU A 43 -0.24 4.56 2.55
C LEU A 43 0.70 5.16 1.50
N VAL A 44 1.14 6.40 1.69
CA VAL A 44 2.07 7.08 0.77
C VAL A 44 3.39 6.33 0.71
N ILE A 45 3.94 5.89 1.86
CA ILE A 45 5.17 5.09 1.89
C ILE A 45 4.97 3.79 1.10
N PHE A 46 3.85 3.10 1.29
CA PHE A 46 3.51 1.88 0.55
C PHE A 46 3.44 2.13 -0.96
N ILE A 47 2.74 3.19 -1.40
CA ILE A 47 2.59 3.52 -2.82
C ILE A 47 3.96 3.82 -3.44
N VAL A 48 4.79 4.65 -2.80
CA VAL A 48 6.11 5.03 -3.33
C VAL A 48 7.05 3.82 -3.40
N THR A 49 7.05 2.97 -2.38
CA THR A 49 7.89 1.77 -2.36
C THR A 49 7.42 0.71 -3.37
N GLY A 50 6.11 0.49 -3.48
CA GLY A 50 5.52 -0.42 -4.47
C GLY A 50 5.72 0.06 -5.90
N PHE A 51 5.53 1.36 -6.13
CA PHE A 51 5.85 2.02 -7.40
C PHE A 51 7.30 1.77 -7.80
N LYS A 52 8.24 1.98 -6.88
CA LYS A 52 9.67 1.74 -7.15
C LYS A 52 9.94 0.29 -7.52
N GLU A 53 9.33 -0.67 -6.83
CA GLU A 53 9.50 -2.11 -7.13
C GLU A 53 8.96 -2.47 -8.53
N VAL A 54 7.80 -1.91 -8.90
CA VAL A 54 7.16 -2.15 -10.21
C VAL A 54 7.87 -1.44 -11.36
N TRP A 55 8.21 -0.16 -11.19
CA TRP A 55 8.75 0.69 -12.25
C TRP A 55 10.11 0.20 -12.75
N TYR A 56 10.98 -0.20 -11.82
CA TYR A 56 12.31 -0.71 -12.12
C TYR A 56 12.34 -2.20 -12.50
N SER A 57 11.19 -2.87 -12.56
CA SER A 57 11.14 -4.25 -13.04
C SER A 57 11.26 -4.30 -14.56
N ASN A 58 12.19 -5.13 -15.04
CA ASN A 58 12.34 -5.47 -16.46
C ASN A 58 11.55 -6.74 -16.85
N ARG A 59 10.82 -7.35 -15.90
CA ARG A 59 10.11 -8.62 -16.12
C ARG A 59 8.68 -8.43 -16.60
N ILE A 60 8.10 -7.26 -16.40
CA ILE A 60 6.73 -6.93 -16.76
C ILE A 60 6.68 -5.82 -17.81
N PRO A 61 5.71 -5.86 -18.73
CA PRO A 61 5.54 -4.82 -19.75
C PRO A 61 5.06 -3.50 -19.14
N GLU A 62 5.30 -2.40 -19.85
CA GLU A 62 4.90 -1.05 -19.42
C GLU A 62 3.40 -0.92 -19.10
N SER A 63 2.54 -1.58 -19.85
CA SER A 63 1.08 -1.59 -19.59
C SER A 63 0.73 -2.22 -18.23
N GLU A 64 1.45 -3.27 -17.83
CA GLU A 64 1.25 -3.90 -16.51
C GLU A 64 1.77 -2.99 -15.40
N LYS A 65 2.86 -2.24 -15.64
CA LYS A 65 3.36 -1.24 -14.68
C LYS A 65 2.31 -0.15 -14.42
N THR A 66 1.69 0.38 -15.47
CA THR A 66 0.64 1.39 -15.34
C THR A 66 -0.59 0.85 -14.61
N MET A 67 -0.98 -0.40 -14.87
CA MET A 67 -2.07 -1.07 -14.17
C MET A 67 -1.81 -1.13 -12.65
N TRP A 68 -0.61 -1.56 -12.25
CA TRP A 68 -0.23 -1.62 -10.83
C TRP A 68 -0.26 -0.24 -10.17
N LEU A 69 0.21 0.79 -10.88
CA LEU A 69 0.15 2.19 -10.43
C LEU A 69 -1.26 2.65 -10.11
N ILE A 70 -2.17 2.47 -11.07
CA ILE A 70 -3.58 2.86 -10.92
C ILE A 70 -4.18 2.09 -9.74
N GLY A 71 -3.91 0.79 -9.66
CA GLY A 71 -4.38 -0.03 -8.53
C GLY A 71 -3.86 0.47 -7.18
N PHE A 72 -2.57 0.77 -7.06
CA PHE A 72 -2.01 1.27 -5.80
C PHE A 72 -2.56 2.63 -5.37
N PHE A 73 -2.87 3.52 -6.31
CA PHE A 73 -3.41 4.84 -5.97
C PHE A 73 -4.90 4.80 -5.60
N PHE A 74 -5.71 4.10 -6.40
CA PHE A 74 -7.17 4.16 -6.26
C PHE A 74 -7.77 3.01 -5.47
N LEU A 75 -7.10 1.86 -5.45
CA LEU A 75 -7.60 0.61 -4.87
C LEU A 75 -6.56 -0.02 -3.94
N SER A 76 -5.78 0.83 -3.24
CA SER A 76 -4.59 0.45 -2.46
C SER A 76 -4.77 -0.77 -1.55
N TRP A 77 -5.92 -0.87 -0.88
CA TRP A 77 -6.28 -2.02 -0.04
C TRP A 77 -6.38 -3.32 -0.83
N ILE A 78 -7.13 -3.33 -1.94
CA ILE A 78 -7.34 -4.55 -2.72
C ILE A 78 -6.07 -4.87 -3.52
N THR A 79 -5.53 -3.87 -4.20
CA THR A 79 -4.32 -4.03 -5.02
C THR A 79 -3.13 -4.42 -4.17
N GLY A 80 -2.99 -3.92 -2.95
CA GLY A 80 -1.94 -4.35 -2.03
C GLY A 80 -2.00 -5.85 -1.75
N LEU A 81 -3.17 -6.38 -1.38
CA LEU A 81 -3.35 -7.83 -1.17
C LEU A 81 -2.97 -8.64 -2.42
N ILE A 82 -3.53 -8.28 -3.58
CA ILE A 82 -3.28 -8.98 -4.84
C ILE A 82 -1.79 -8.90 -5.22
N TYR A 83 -1.16 -7.74 -4.99
CA TYR A 83 0.26 -7.54 -5.25
C TYR A 83 1.11 -8.50 -4.41
N PHE A 84 0.88 -8.58 -3.10
CA PHE A 84 1.66 -9.48 -2.25
C PHE A 84 1.47 -10.96 -2.58
N TRP A 85 0.25 -11.37 -2.95
CA TRP A 85 -0.07 -12.78 -3.18
C TRP A 85 0.36 -13.28 -4.56
N LEU A 86 0.11 -12.48 -5.61
CA LEU A 86 0.24 -12.90 -6.99
C LEU A 86 1.22 -12.01 -7.77
N GLY A 87 1.04 -10.69 -7.68
CA GLY A 87 1.77 -9.72 -8.51
C GLY A 87 3.27 -9.74 -8.29
N ARG A 88 3.69 -9.69 -7.02
CA ARG A 88 5.09 -9.53 -6.63
C ARG A 88 6.00 -10.64 -7.13
N LYS A 89 5.51 -11.88 -7.21
CA LYS A 89 6.26 -13.02 -7.77
C LYS A 89 6.59 -12.81 -9.25
N ARG A 90 5.74 -12.11 -10.00
CA ARG A 90 5.95 -11.78 -11.41
C ARG A 90 6.85 -10.56 -11.60
N VAL A 91 6.77 -9.60 -10.66
CA VAL A 91 7.54 -8.35 -10.72
C VAL A 91 8.99 -8.53 -10.28
N VAL A 92 9.23 -9.29 -9.21
CA VAL A 92 10.56 -9.44 -8.58
C VAL A 92 11.16 -10.84 -8.76
N GLY A 93 10.32 -11.87 -8.63
CA GLY A 93 10.70 -13.29 -8.69
C GLY A 93 11.21 -13.66 -10.05
#